data_AF-A0AA37BRE3-F1
#
_entry.id   AF-A0AA37BRE3-F1
#
_cell.length_a   1.000
_cell.length_b   1.000
_cell.length_c   1.000
_cell.angle_alpha   90.00
_cell.angle_beta   90.00
_cell.angle_gamma   90.00
#
_symmetry.space_group_name_H-M   'P 1'
#
loop_
_entity.id
_entity.type
_entity.pdbx_description
1 polymer ?
#
loop_
_entity_poly.entity_id
_entity_poly.type
_entity_poly.pdbx_seq_one_letter_code
_entity_poly.pdbx_strand_id
1 'polypeptide(L)'
;MVNPVYMCDRHLLGEHVEIHMLVSSIGMGRNIGGFLERKLVDPSSALRRHEEIVGEMLKRGFRHTSPLRGVERIQHLLVSNPLDAEANLTELLSRCQRCRQRYREVRSLCPSGQAHRP
;
A
#
# COMPACT_ATOMS: atom_id res chain seq x y z
N MET A 1 -4.71 -4.72 -2.59
CA MET A 1 -4.04 -3.40 -2.66
C MET A 1 -3.34 -3.27 -4.00
N VAL A 2 -3.18 -2.04 -4.51
CA VAL A 2 -2.56 -1.79 -5.83
C VAL A 2 -1.07 -2.14 -5.80
N ASN A 3 -0.54 -2.75 -6.87
CA ASN A 3 0.90 -3.04 -6.95
C ASN A 3 1.73 -1.73 -6.89
N PRO A 4 2.69 -1.59 -5.95
CA PRO A 4 3.48 -0.35 -5.78
C PRO A 4 4.22 0.10 -7.03
N VAL A 5 4.59 -0.83 -7.92
CA VAL A 5 5.30 -0.55 -9.18
C VAL A 5 4.50 0.44 -10.05
N TYR A 6 3.16 0.36 -10.02
CA TYR A 6 2.26 1.24 -10.78
C TYR A 6 2.07 2.63 -10.16
N MET A 7 2.44 2.82 -8.89
CA MET A 7 2.21 4.06 -8.17
C MET A 7 3.25 5.11 -8.53
N CYS A 8 2.85 6.38 -8.67
CA CYS A 8 3.81 7.48 -8.69
C CYS A 8 4.39 7.71 -7.30
N ASP A 9 5.52 8.41 -7.21
CA ASP A 9 6.25 8.60 -5.96
C ASP A 9 5.39 9.24 -4.87
N ARG A 10 4.50 10.17 -5.23
CA ARG A 10 3.58 10.80 -4.28
C ARG A 10 2.62 9.80 -3.64
N HIS A 11 2.05 8.88 -4.42
CA HIS A 11 1.13 7.87 -3.88
C HIS A 11 1.87 6.76 -3.14
N LEU A 12 3.06 6.40 -3.61
CA LEU A 12 3.94 5.44 -2.92
C LEU A 12 4.31 5.96 -1.52
N LEU A 13 4.76 7.22 -1.42
CA LEU A 13 5.07 7.87 -0.15
C LEU A 13 3.82 8.13 0.70
N GLY A 14 2.70 8.49 0.07
CA GLY A 14 1.44 8.72 0.77
C GLY A 14 0.98 7.46 1.51
N GLU A 15 0.92 6.34 0.82
CA GLU A 15 0.52 5.07 1.44
C GLU A 15 1.52 4.59 2.51
N HIS A 16 2.82 4.81 2.28
CA HIS A 16 3.85 4.56 3.31
C HIS A 16 3.52 5.27 4.63
N VAL A 17 3.19 6.57 4.56
CA VAL A 17 2.82 7.37 5.74
C VAL A 17 1.49 6.89 6.34
N GLU A 18 0.49 6.57 5.53
CA GLU A 18 -0.81 6.08 5.99
C GLU A 18 -0.70 4.77 6.78
N ILE A 19 0.20 3.87 6.39
CA ILE A 19 0.45 2.63 7.15
C ILE A 19 1.03 2.93 8.53
N HIS A 20 1.98 3.85 8.63
CA HIS A 20 2.53 4.30 9.93
C HIS A 20 1.42 4.91 10.80
N MET A 21 0.55 5.72 10.20
CA MET A 21 -0.59 6.32 10.89
C MET A 21 -1.60 5.26 11.38
N LEU A 22 -1.89 4.25 10.56
CA LEU A 22 -2.82 3.17 10.89
C LEU A 22 -2.30 2.35 12.07
N VAL A 23 -1.07 1.86 12.00
CA VAL A 23 -0.44 1.05 13.07
C VAL A 23 -0.38 1.84 14.37
N SER A 24 0.03 3.11 14.30
CA SER A 24 0.07 3.98 15.48
C SER A 24 -1.31 4.21 16.07
N SER A 25 -2.33 4.41 15.23
CA SER A 25 -3.72 4.64 15.68
C SER A 25 -4.30 3.41 16.38
N ILE A 26 -4.07 2.22 15.83
CA ILE A 26 -4.49 0.96 16.48
C ILE A 26 -3.76 0.78 17.81
N GLY A 27 -2.44 1.02 17.86
CA GLY A 27 -1.66 0.92 19.08
C GLY A 27 -2.06 1.92 20.17
N MET A 28 -2.67 3.04 19.81
CA MET A 28 -3.26 4.01 20.73
C MET A 28 -4.72 3.69 21.11
N GLY A 29 -5.28 2.58 20.63
CA GLY A 29 -6.68 2.20 20.89
C GLY A 29 -7.70 3.10 20.20
N ARG A 30 -7.33 3.79 19.11
CA ARG A 30 -8.27 4.62 18.35
C ARG A 30 -9.26 3.75 17.59
N ASN A 31 -10.50 4.21 17.53
CA ASN A 31 -11.54 3.54 16.76
C ASN A 31 -11.27 3.68 15.25
N ILE A 32 -11.14 2.54 14.56
CA ILE A 32 -10.97 2.46 13.11
C ILE A 32 -12.17 1.81 12.39
N GLY A 33 -13.27 1.56 13.09
CA GLY A 33 -14.45 0.84 12.59
C GLY A 33 -15.01 1.44 11.30
N GLY A 34 -15.14 2.76 11.23
CA GLY A 34 -15.62 3.43 10.01
C GLY A 34 -14.72 3.22 8.78
N PHE A 35 -13.41 3.00 8.96
CA PHE A 35 -12.51 2.66 7.87
C PHE A 35 -12.64 1.19 7.45
N LEU A 36 -12.91 0.30 8.42
CA LEU A 36 -13.15 -1.12 8.17
C LEU A 36 -14.45 -1.31 7.38
N GLU A 37 -15.54 -0.71 7.85
CA GLU A 37 -16.87 -0.76 7.23
C GLU A 37 -16.85 -0.27 5.77
N ARG A 38 -16.08 0.78 5.49
CA ARG A 38 -15.95 1.36 4.15
C ARG A 38 -14.89 0.69 3.28
N LYS A 39 -14.27 -0.41 3.72
CA LYS A 39 -13.21 -1.11 2.99
C LYS A 39 -12.07 -0.18 2.57
N LEU A 40 -11.59 0.66 3.51
CA LEU A 40 -10.51 1.61 3.24
C LEU A 40 -9.14 1.10 3.71
N VAL A 41 -9.12 0.22 4.73
CA VAL A 41 -7.89 -0.28 5.34
C VAL A 41 -7.97 -1.77 5.60
N ASP A 42 -6.82 -2.45 5.51
CA ASP A 42 -6.62 -3.83 5.94
C ASP A 42 -5.48 -3.90 6.97
N PRO A 43 -5.78 -3.76 8.28
CA PRO A 43 -4.77 -3.76 9.33
C PRO A 43 -3.88 -5.01 9.32
N SER A 44 -4.46 -6.18 9.01
CA SER A 44 -3.75 -7.46 9.00
C SER A 44 -2.59 -7.52 8.00
N SER A 45 -2.66 -6.74 6.91
CA SER A 45 -1.62 -6.72 5.88
C SER A 45 -0.64 -5.56 6.01
N ALA A 46 -0.77 -4.71 7.03
CA ALA A 46 0.02 -3.49 7.20
C ALA A 46 1.54 -3.72 7.12
N LEU A 47 2.06 -4.74 7.81
CA LEU A 47 3.50 -5.05 7.79
C LEU A 47 3.95 -5.52 6.40
N ARG A 48 3.28 -6.51 5.83
CA ARG A 48 3.60 -7.01 4.48
C ARG A 48 3.54 -5.86 3.47
N ARG A 49 2.52 -5.02 3.56
CA ARG A 49 2.33 -3.88 2.67
C ARG A 49 3.43 -2.84 2.80
N HIS A 50 3.84 -2.53 4.03
CA HIS A 50 4.98 -1.64 4.27
C HIS A 50 6.23 -2.16 3.57
N GLU A 51 6.54 -3.46 3.67
CA GLU A 51 7.70 -4.04 3.01
C GLU A 51 7.60 -4.02 1.47
N GLU A 52 6.41 -4.25 0.90
CA GLU A 52 6.18 -4.10 -0.55
C GLU A 52 6.48 -2.66 -1.02
N ILE A 53 6.00 -1.66 -0.27
CA ILE A 53 6.22 -0.25 -0.58
C ILE A 53 7.69 0.13 -0.42
N VAL A 54 8.34 -0.29 0.68
CA VAL A 54 9.76 -0.05 0.91
C VAL A 54 10.60 -0.69 -0.19
N GLY A 55 10.27 -1.91 -0.61
CA GLY A 55 10.95 -2.58 -1.73
C GLY A 55 10.92 -1.75 -3.01
N GLU A 56 9.77 -1.16 -3.34
CA GLU A 56 9.64 -0.27 -4.50
C GLU A 56 10.33 1.09 -4.30
N MET A 57 10.28 1.65 -3.09
CA MET A 57 11.02 2.86 -2.74
C MET A 57 12.53 2.66 -2.93
N LEU A 58 13.09 1.57 -2.43
CA LEU A 58 14.52 1.25 -2.58
C LEU A 58 14.91 1.08 -4.05
N LYS A 59 14.08 0.38 -4.85
CA LYS A 59 14.30 0.23 -6.31
C LYS A 59 14.38 1.58 -7.04
N ARG A 60 13.62 2.58 -6.57
CA ARG A 60 13.62 3.95 -7.13
C ARG A 60 14.70 4.86 -6.54
N GLY A 61 15.56 4.36 -5.66
CA GLY A 61 16.65 5.13 -5.05
C GLY A 61 16.25 5.99 -3.86
N PHE A 62 15.07 5.75 -3.25
CA PHE A 62 14.70 6.43 -2.01
C PHE A 62 15.53 5.89 -0.85
N ARG A 63 15.94 6.78 0.06
CA ARG A 63 16.52 6.38 1.34
C ARG A 63 15.40 6.17 2.37
N HIS A 64 15.18 4.92 2.78
CA HIS A 64 14.21 4.59 3.82
C HIS A 64 14.90 4.45 5.19
N THR A 65 14.42 5.18 6.21
CA THR A 65 15.00 5.18 7.57
C THR A 65 13.95 5.04 8.68
N SER A 66 12.72 4.71 8.31
CA SER A 66 11.56 4.68 9.20
C SER A 66 10.90 3.29 9.22
N PRO A 67 11.54 2.27 9.83
CA PRO A 67 10.95 0.93 9.91
C PRO A 67 9.61 0.95 10.65
N LEU A 68 8.67 0.10 10.24
CA LEU A 68 7.38 -0.01 10.90
C LEU A 68 7.53 -0.71 12.25
N ARG A 69 7.36 0.04 13.34
CA ARG A 69 7.53 -0.47 14.71
C ARG A 69 6.20 -0.73 15.39
N GLY A 70 6.20 -1.62 16.38
CA GLY A 70 5.05 -1.83 17.27
C GLY A 70 3.97 -2.75 16.74
N VAL A 71 4.08 -3.24 15.49
CA VAL A 71 3.17 -4.23 14.90
C VAL A 71 3.05 -5.49 15.76
N GLU A 72 4.20 -6.03 16.20
CA GLU A 72 4.30 -7.19 17.11
C GLU A 72 3.40 -7.05 18.34
N ARG A 73 3.38 -5.86 18.96
CA ARG A 73 2.60 -5.61 20.19
C ARG A 73 1.10 -5.52 19.94
N ILE A 74 0.69 -5.15 18.74
CA ILE A 74 -0.70 -4.94 18.37
C ILE A 74 -1.24 -6.05 17.48
N GLN A 75 -0.48 -7.12 17.25
CA GLN A 75 -0.83 -8.18 16.31
C GLN A 75 -2.23 -8.77 16.58
N HIS A 76 -2.58 -8.94 17.86
CA HIS A 76 -3.88 -9.43 18.31
C HIS A 76 -5.05 -8.47 18.03
N LEU A 77 -4.77 -7.20 17.73
CA LEU A 77 -5.75 -6.17 17.35
C LEU A 77 -5.92 -6.04 15.82
N LEU A 78 -5.05 -6.67 15.03
CA LEU A 78 -5.05 -6.54 13.58
C LEU A 78 -6.14 -7.44 12.98
N VAL A 79 -7.21 -6.80 12.53
CA VAL A 79 -8.32 -7.49 11.87
C VAL A 79 -8.06 -7.59 10.37
N SER A 80 -8.39 -8.74 9.79
CA SER A 80 -8.37 -8.92 8.33
C SER A 80 -9.53 -8.17 7.70
N ASN A 81 -9.23 -7.31 6.74
CA ASN A 81 -10.24 -6.58 5.98
C ASN A 81 -9.82 -6.45 4.51
N PRO A 82 -9.87 -7.53 3.71
CA PRO A 82 -9.34 -7.55 2.36
C PRO A 82 -9.93 -6.45 1.48
N LEU A 83 -9.04 -5.81 0.71
CA LEU A 83 -9.37 -4.71 -0.21
C LEU A 83 -9.35 -5.19 -1.66
N ASP A 84 -10.27 -4.68 -2.47
CA ASP A 84 -10.34 -4.96 -3.90
C ASP A 84 -9.21 -4.22 -4.65
N ALA A 85 -8.20 -4.99 -5.08
CA ALA A 85 -7.04 -4.44 -5.75
C ALA A 85 -7.37 -3.86 -7.13
N GLU A 86 -8.32 -4.45 -7.85
CA GLU A 86 -8.70 -4.02 -9.21
C GLU A 86 -9.57 -2.76 -9.17
N ALA A 87 -10.51 -2.69 -8.22
CA ALA A 87 -11.27 -1.47 -7.97
C ALA A 87 -10.35 -0.31 -7.56
N ASN A 88 -9.44 -0.54 -6.61
CA ASN A 88 -8.49 0.47 -6.17
C ASN A 88 -7.53 0.90 -7.29
N LEU A 89 -7.12 -0.02 -8.16
CA LEU A 89 -6.29 0.30 -9.33
C LEU A 89 -7.08 1.19 -10.29
N THR A 90 -8.31 0.82 -10.61
CA THR A 90 -9.19 1.61 -11.49
C THR A 90 -9.38 3.03 -10.96
N GLU A 91 -9.63 3.19 -9.66
CA GLU A 91 -9.75 4.50 -9.02
C GLU A 91 -8.43 5.29 -9.06
N LEU A 92 -7.29 4.67 -8.74
CA LEU A 92 -5.99 5.33 -8.78
C LEU A 92 -5.67 5.85 -10.19
N LEU A 93 -5.90 5.02 -11.22
CA LEU A 93 -5.61 5.37 -12.60
C LEU A 93 -6.58 6.42 -13.14
N SER A 94 -7.84 6.47 -12.66
CA SER A 94 -8.80 7.50 -13.05
C SER A 94 -8.42 8.88 -12.50
N ARG A 95 -7.91 8.94 -11.26
CA ARG A 95 -7.57 10.19 -10.56
C ARG A 95 -6.14 10.70 -10.76
N CYS A 96 -5.19 9.83 -11.12
CA CYS A 96 -3.78 10.22 -11.22
C CYS A 96 -3.15 9.90 -12.59
N GLN A 97 -2.85 10.95 -13.35
CA GLN A 97 -2.16 10.83 -14.65
C GLN A 97 -0.77 10.18 -14.52
N ARG A 98 0.00 10.51 -13.47
CA ARG A 98 1.35 9.93 -13.27
C ARG A 98 1.31 8.43 -12.99
N CYS A 99 0.37 7.96 -12.16
CA CYS A 99 0.17 6.52 -11.94
C CYS A 99 -0.30 5.84 -13.24
N ARG A 100 -1.20 6.50 -13.99
CA ARG A 100 -1.66 5.99 -15.30
C ARG A 100 -0.52 5.82 -16.30
N GLN A 101 0.40 6.78 -16.37
CA GLN A 101 1.58 6.70 -17.22
C GLN A 101 2.48 5.54 -16.79
N ARG A 102 2.84 5.47 -15.50
CA ARG A 102 3.68 4.37 -14.98
C ARG A 102 3.08 2.99 -15.24
N TYR A 103 1.77 2.83 -15.05
CA TYR A 103 1.07 1.59 -15.34
C TYR A 103 1.24 1.18 -16.82
N ARG A 104 1.13 2.12 -17.76
CA ARG A 104 1.33 1.85 -19.19
C ARG A 104 2.79 1.47 -19.50
N GLU A 105 3.75 2.20 -18.95
CA GLU A 105 5.18 1.94 -19.13
C GLU A 105 5.53 0.53 -18.65
N VAL A 106 5.13 0.17 -17.42
CA VAL A 106 5.39 -1.15 -16.84
C VAL A 106 4.74 -2.26 -17.67
N ARG A 107 3.51 -2.04 -18.16
CA ARG A 107 2.84 -3.02 -19.03
C ARG A 107 3.47 -3.15 -20.42
N SER A 108 4.09 -2.09 -20.94
CA SER A 108 4.80 -2.14 -22.23
C SER A 108 6.13 -2.90 -22.15
N LEU A 109 6.78 -2.89 -20.98
CA LEU A 109 8.05 -3.58 -20.74
C LEU A 109 7.89 -5.10 -20.55
N CYS A 110 6.68 -5.58 -20.24
CA CYS A 110 6.35 -7.00 -20.17
C CYS A 110 5.08 -7.30 -21.01
N PRO A 111 5.20 -7.48 -22.34
CA PRO A 111 4.05 -7.73 -23.23
C PRO A 111 3.38 -9.10 -22.98
N SER A 112 4.15 -10.06 -22.46
CA SER A 112 3.67 -11.38 -22.07
C SER A 112 3.15 -11.28 -20.64
N GLY A 113 1.85 -11.49 -20.43
CA GLY A 113 1.15 -11.40 -19.14
C GLY A 113 1.61 -12.39 -18.05
N GLN A 114 2.90 -12.43 -17.76
CA GLN A 114 3.40 -13.01 -16.52
C GLN A 114 3.14 -11.99 -15.43
N ALA A 115 2.07 -12.25 -14.67
CA ALA A 115 1.81 -11.59 -13.42
C ALA A 115 3.12 -11.50 -12.63
N HIS A 116 3.57 -10.27 -12.35
CA HIS A 116 4.65 -10.03 -11.41
C HIS A 116 4.13 -10.50 -10.05
N ARG A 117 4.34 -11.79 -9.76
CA ARG A 117 3.96 -12.42 -8.50
C ARG A 117 4.93 -11.87 -7.43
N PRO A 118 4.43 -11.50 -6.24
CA PRO A 118 5.26 -11.01 -5.15
C PRO A 118 6.38 -11.99 -4.79
#